data_AF-A0A3Q1GBU5-F1
#
_entry.id   AF-A0A3Q1GBU5-F1
#
_cell.length_a   1.000
_cell.length_b   1.000
_cell.length_c   1.000
_cell.angle_alpha   90.00
_cell.angle_beta   90.00
_cell.angle_gamma   90.00
#
_symmetry.space_group_name_H-M   'P 1'
#
loop_
_entity.id
_entity.type
_entity.pdbx_description
1 polymer ?
#
loop_
_entity_poly.entity_id
_entity_poly.type
_entity_poly.pdbx_seq_one_letter_code
_entity_poly.pdbx_strand_id
1 'polypeptide(L)'
;MGCLGNSKTEDQRIDEKAQREANKKIEKQLQKERQAYKATHRLLLLGAGESGKSTIVKQMRILHVNGFNTIVSAMSTLIPPVPLANPEDQFRIEYIKSIAPLSDFDYSQVRPL
;
A
#
# COMPACT_ATOMS: atom_id res chain seq x y z
N MET A 1 -59.09 -0.49 1.12
CA MET A 1 -58.10 0.56 1.46
C MET A 1 -57.60 0.26 2.85
N GLY A 2 -56.39 -0.28 3.00
CA GLY A 2 -55.88 -0.74 4.28
C GLY A 2 -54.37 -0.64 4.30
N CYS A 3 -53.85 0.58 4.46
CA CYS A 3 -52.50 0.80 4.95
C CYS A 3 -52.48 0.38 6.42
N LEU A 4 -51.85 -0.75 6.75
CA LEU A 4 -51.52 -1.12 8.12
C LEU A 4 -50.00 -1.20 8.23
N GLY A 5 -49.45 -0.16 8.86
CA GLY A 5 -48.03 0.09 8.99
C GLY A 5 -47.34 -0.99 9.83
N ASN A 6 -46.26 -1.54 9.28
CA ASN A 6 -45.35 -2.40 10.01
C ASN A 6 -44.50 -1.51 10.94
N SER A 7 -44.94 -1.33 12.19
CA SER A 7 -44.16 -0.61 13.20
C SER A 7 -42.98 -1.48 13.63
N LYS A 8 -41.88 -1.40 12.89
CA LYS A 8 -40.58 -1.91 13.35
C LYS A 8 -40.28 -1.25 14.70
N THR A 9 -39.91 -2.05 15.69
CA THR A 9 -39.46 -1.56 17.00
C THR A 9 -38.23 -0.67 16.81
N GLU A 10 -38.03 0.31 17.70
CA GLU A 10 -36.94 1.29 17.57
C GLU A 10 -35.56 0.62 17.51
N ASP A 11 -35.37 -0.46 18.28
CA ASP A 11 -34.16 -1.28 18.26
C ASP A 11 -33.87 -1.91 16.89
N GLN A 12 -34.90 -2.41 16.20
CA GLN A 12 -34.73 -2.95 14.84
C GLN A 12 -34.32 -1.88 13.82
N ARG A 13 -34.76 -0.63 14.02
CA ARG A 13 -34.36 0.50 13.16
C ARG A 13 -32.92 0.92 13.42
N ILE A 14 -32.48 0.87 14.68
CA ILE A 14 -31.10 1.17 15.09
C ILE A 14 -30.15 0.10 14.55
N ASP A 15 -30.50 -1.18 14.67
CA ASP A 15 -29.70 -2.30 14.14
C ASP A 15 -29.63 -2.28 12.61
N GLU A 16 -30.74 -2.02 11.92
CA GLU A 16 -30.74 -1.86 10.46
C GLU A 16 -29.86 -0.68 10.01
N LYS A 17 -29.84 0.41 10.78
CA LYS A 17 -29.00 1.57 10.49
C LYS A 17 -27.51 1.24 10.72
N ALA A 18 -27.18 0.57 11.82
CA ALA A 18 -25.83 0.12 12.11
C ALA A 18 -25.31 -0.86 11.04
N GLN A 19 -26.13 -1.82 10.61
CA GLN A 19 -25.80 -2.75 9.53
C GLN A 19 -25.58 -2.03 8.20
N ARG A 20 -26.43 -1.06 7.85
CA ARG A 20 -26.26 -0.25 6.63
C ARG A 20 -24.97 0.57 6.67
N GLU A 21 -24.63 1.14 7.82
CA GLU A 21 -23.38 1.90 8.00
C GLU A 21 -22.14 1.00 7.90
N ALA A 22 -22.19 -0.21 8.48
CA ALA A 22 -21.13 -1.20 8.34
C ALA A 22 -20.95 -1.65 6.89
N ASN A 23 -22.04 -2.02 6.21
CA ASN A 23 -22.01 -2.39 4.79
C ASN A 23 -21.45 -1.26 3.91
N LYS A 24 -21.85 0.00 4.19
CA LYS A 24 -21.32 1.16 3.46
C LYS A 24 -19.81 1.37 3.68
N LYS A 25 -19.29 1.06 4.86
CA LYS A 25 -17.84 1.11 5.13
C LYS A 25 -17.10 0.02 4.35
N ILE A 26 -17.64 -1.20 4.34
CA ILE A 26 -17.07 -2.34 3.59
C ILE A 26 -17.02 -2.02 2.10
N GLU A 27 -18.12 -1.52 1.52
CA GLU A 27 -18.18 -1.21 0.08
C GLU A 27 -17.17 -0.13 -0.31
N LYS A 28 -17.01 0.91 0.53
CA LYS A 28 -15.99 1.94 0.31
C LYS A 28 -14.57 1.37 0.36
N GLN A 29 -14.31 0.44 1.28
CA GLN A 29 -13.01 -0.20 1.40
C GLN A 29 -12.71 -1.07 0.16
N LEU A 30 -13.67 -1.90 -0.26
CA LEU A 30 -13.56 -2.72 -1.47
C LEU A 30 -13.33 -1.86 -2.73
N GLN A 31 -13.98 -0.71 -2.83
CA GLN A 31 -13.78 0.20 -3.96
C GLN A 31 -12.36 0.76 -4.00
N LYS A 32 -11.81 1.17 -2.85
CA LYS A 32 -10.41 1.63 -2.74
C LYS A 32 -9.42 0.52 -3.08
N GLU A 33 -9.63 -0.68 -2.55
CA GLU A 33 -8.77 -1.83 -2.83
C GLU A 33 -8.84 -2.24 -4.30
N ARG A 34 -10.02 -2.18 -4.93
CA ARG A 34 -10.17 -2.43 -6.37
C ARG A 34 -9.38 -1.41 -7.20
N GLN A 35 -9.37 -0.14 -6.80
CA GLN A 35 -8.59 0.89 -7.50
C GLN A 35 -7.09 0.67 -7.32
N ALA A 36 -6.64 0.39 -6.09
CA ALA A 36 -5.25 0.05 -5.81
C ALA A 36 -4.80 -1.19 -6.61
N TYR A 37 -5.61 -2.24 -6.61
CA TYR A 37 -5.34 -3.46 -7.38
C TYR A 37 -5.21 -3.21 -8.88
N LYS A 38 -6.05 -2.33 -9.44
CA LYS A 38 -5.98 -1.94 -10.86
C LYS A 38 -4.76 -1.09 -11.18
N ALA A 39 -4.27 -0.30 -10.22
CA ALA A 39 -3.05 0.50 -10.39
C ALA A 39 -1.77 -0.35 -10.25
N THR A 40 -1.84 -1.49 -9.56
CA THR A 40 -0.70 -2.39 -9.36
C THR A 40 -0.41 -3.22 -10.61
N HIS A 41 0.82 -3.10 -11.13
CA HIS A 41 1.31 -3.92 -12.24
C HIS A 41 1.88 -5.25 -11.71
N ARG A 42 1.25 -6.37 -12.07
CA ARG A 42 1.69 -7.71 -11.65
C ARG A 42 2.66 -8.29 -12.67
N LEU A 43 3.92 -8.47 -12.26
CA LEU A 43 4.97 -9.04 -13.09
C LEU A 43 5.29 -10.48 -12.63
N LEU A 44 5.43 -11.40 -13.59
CA LEU A 44 5.83 -12.79 -13.33
C LEU A 44 7.25 -13.01 -13.88
N LEU A 45 8.16 -13.51 -13.04
CA LEU A 45 9.51 -13.85 -13.45
C LEU A 45 9.61 -15.36 -13.69
N LEU A 46 9.91 -15.76 -14.92
CA LEU A 46 10.06 -17.15 -15.34
C LEU A 46 11.53 -17.45 -15.70
N GLY A 47 11.97 -18.70 -15.47
CA GLY A 47 13.32 -19.15 -15.79
C GLY A 47 13.77 -20.38 -15.00
N ALA A 48 14.84 -21.03 -15.44
CA ALA A 48 15.45 -22.19 -14.78
C ALA A 48 15.92 -21.88 -13.34
N GLY A 49 16.14 -22.89 -12.51
CA GLY A 49 16.43 -22.75 -11.06
C GLY A 49 17.49 -21.68 -10.73
N GLU A 50 18.57 -21.63 -11.49
CA GLU A 50 19.73 -20.76 -11.27
C GLU A 50 19.75 -19.49 -12.14
N SER A 51 18.67 -19.20 -12.87
CA SER A 51 18.62 -18.09 -13.83
C SER A 51 18.60 -16.68 -13.21
N GLY A 52 18.85 -16.55 -11.90
CA GLY A 52 18.94 -15.26 -11.22
C GLY A 52 17.61 -14.56 -10.91
N LYS A 53 16.46 -15.26 -10.96
CA LYS A 53 15.14 -14.68 -10.63
C LYS A 53 15.13 -13.98 -9.27
N SER A 54 15.72 -14.62 -8.26
CA SER A 54 15.83 -14.05 -6.91
C SER A 54 16.76 -12.82 -6.85
N THR A 55 17.78 -12.76 -7.71
CA THR A 55 18.66 -11.60 -7.82
C THR A 55 17.91 -10.39 -8.37
N ILE A 56 17.07 -10.57 -9.38
CA ILE A 56 16.23 -9.49 -9.93
C ILE A 56 15.30 -8.91 -8.86
N VAL A 57 14.64 -9.78 -8.08
CA VAL A 57 13.77 -9.35 -6.96
C VAL A 57 14.58 -8.62 -5.88
N LYS A 58 15.78 -9.11 -5.53
CA LYS A 58 16.67 -8.45 -4.56
C LYS A 58 17.09 -7.05 -5.04
N GLN A 59 17.48 -6.89 -6.31
CA GLN A 59 17.84 -5.59 -6.87
C GLN A 59 16.65 -4.63 -6.88
N MET A 60 15.46 -5.10 -7.23
CA MET A 60 14.23 -4.31 -7.16
C MET A 60 13.95 -3.79 -5.75
N ARG A 61 14.17 -4.61 -4.70
CA ARG A 61 14.03 -4.19 -3.29
C ARG A 61 15.05 -3.12 -2.88
N ILE A 62 16.30 -3.25 -3.33
CA ILE A 62 17.36 -2.26 -3.05
C ILE A 62 17.01 -0.92 -3.69
N LEU A 63 16.57 -0.93 -4.95
CA LEU A 63 16.25 0.30 -5.69
C LEU A 63 15.00 1.00 -5.17
N HIS A 64 13.92 0.26 -4.85
CA HIS A 64 12.59 0.86 -4.65
C HIS A 64 12.06 0.81 -3.21
N VAL A 65 12.51 -0.12 -2.37
CA VAL A 65 11.91 -0.33 -1.04
C VAL A 65 12.78 0.29 0.05
N ASN A 66 14.04 -0.15 0.15
CA ASN A 66 14.87 0.18 1.32
C ASN A 66 16.14 0.97 1.02
N GLY A 67 16.80 0.79 -0.14
CA GLY A 67 18.13 1.35 -0.35
C GLY A 67 18.13 2.87 -0.43
N PHE A 68 17.30 3.44 -1.30
CA PHE A 68 17.28 4.89 -1.50
C PHE A 68 16.65 5.64 -0.30
N ASN A 69 15.56 5.13 0.27
CA ASN A 69 14.91 5.73 1.46
C ASN A 69 15.82 5.75 2.69
N THR A 70 16.53 4.64 2.95
CA THR A 70 17.44 4.52 4.10
C THR A 70 18.61 5.48 3.96
N ILE A 71 19.21 5.58 2.76
CA ILE A 71 20.32 6.50 2.51
C ILE A 71 19.86 7.95 2.72
N VAL A 72 18.75 8.34 2.11
CA VAL A 72 18.23 9.71 2.17
C VAL A 72 17.78 10.12 3.58
N SER A 73 17.23 9.18 4.35
CA SER A 73 16.94 9.40 5.76
C SER A 73 18.23 9.55 6.57
N ALA A 74 19.20 8.66 6.36
CA ALA A 74 20.49 8.64 7.06
C ALA A 74 21.32 9.91 6.81
N MET A 75 21.32 10.46 5.60
CA MET A 75 22.06 11.69 5.27
C MET A 75 21.73 12.86 6.20
N SER A 76 20.48 12.95 6.68
CA SER A 76 20.05 13.97 7.65
C SER A 76 20.31 13.64 9.11
N THR A 77 20.53 12.36 9.46
CA THR A 77 20.77 11.91 10.85
C THR A 77 22.24 11.68 11.18
N LEU A 78 23.12 11.64 10.16
CA LEU A 78 24.56 11.57 10.35
C LEU A 78 25.09 12.87 10.97
N ILE A 79 26.16 12.78 11.76
CA ILE A 79 26.83 13.93 12.39
C ILE A 79 28.29 13.96 11.91
N PRO A 80 28.73 15.00 11.17
CA PRO A 80 27.91 16.10 10.66
C PRO A 80 26.95 15.64 9.53
N PRO A 81 25.80 16.32 9.35
CA PRO A 81 24.84 15.96 8.31
C PRO A 81 25.46 16.14 6.93
N VAL A 82 25.12 15.24 6.01
CA VAL A 82 25.65 15.26 4.63
C VAL A 82 24.67 16.04 3.76
N PRO A 83 24.99 17.27 3.30
CA PRO A 83 24.12 18.03 2.41
C PRO A 83 24.10 17.40 1.00
N LEU A 84 23.04 17.68 0.25
CA LEU A 84 23.01 17.35 -1.17
C LEU A 84 24.08 18.16 -1.92
N ALA A 85 24.77 17.52 -2.86
CA ALA A 85 25.71 18.22 -3.73
C ALA A 85 25.01 19.27 -4.62
N ASN A 86 23.76 19.00 -5.02
CA ASN A 86 22.91 19.92 -5.76
C ASN A 86 21.62 20.23 -4.99
N PRO A 87 21.35 21.49 -4.61
CA PRO A 87 20.10 21.88 -3.95
C PRO A 87 18.84 21.67 -4.80
N GLU A 88 18.96 21.66 -6.14
CA GLU A 88 17.81 21.44 -7.02
C GLU A 88 17.21 20.03 -6.88
N ASP A 89 17.97 19.05 -6.38
CA ASP A 89 17.48 17.67 -6.22
C ASP A 89 16.60 17.47 -4.98
N GLN A 90 16.35 18.53 -4.21
CA GLN A 90 15.61 18.44 -2.96
C GLN A 90 14.16 17.96 -3.13
N PHE A 91 13.50 18.29 -4.25
CA PHE A 91 12.16 17.78 -4.56
C PHE A 91 12.13 16.25 -4.76
N ARG A 92 13.22 15.67 -5.27
CA ARG A 92 13.33 14.21 -5.48
C ARG A 92 13.41 13.49 -4.15
N ILE A 93 14.16 14.06 -3.21
CA ILE A 93 14.27 13.58 -1.83
C ILE A 93 12.92 13.61 -1.12
N GLU A 94 12.18 14.71 -1.25
CA GLU A 94 10.85 14.86 -0.66
C GLU A 94 9.83 13.88 -1.25
N TYR A 95 9.81 13.73 -2.58
CA TYR A 95 8.99 12.74 -3.27
C TYR A 95 9.26 11.32 -2.73
N ILE A 96 10.52 10.96 -2.63
CA ILE A 96 10.98 9.64 -2.16
C ILE A 96 10.57 9.41 -0.71
N LYS A 97 10.77 10.39 0.18
CA LYS A 97 10.31 10.32 1.58
C LYS A 97 8.78 10.18 1.67
N SER A 98 8.02 10.78 0.76
CA SER A 98 6.55 10.68 0.74
C SER A 98 6.00 9.33 0.26
N ILE A 99 6.73 8.63 -0.61
CA ILE A 99 6.32 7.31 -1.13
C ILE A 99 6.90 6.15 -0.30
N ALA A 100 7.94 6.41 0.51
CA ALA A 100 8.56 5.40 1.38
C ALA A 100 7.58 4.64 2.29
N PRO A 101 6.55 5.28 2.89
CA PRO A 101 5.57 4.57 3.70
C PRO A 101 4.58 3.73 2.87
N LEU A 102 4.53 3.92 1.55
CA LEU A 102 3.60 3.23 0.65
C LEU A 102 4.18 1.92 0.09
N SER A 103 5.46 1.62 0.35
CA SER A 103 6.12 0.41 -0.12
C SER A 103 5.79 -0.82 0.74
N ASP A 104 4.52 -1.05 1.05
CA ASP A 104 4.02 -2.36 1.47
C ASP A 104 3.98 -3.28 0.23
N PHE A 105 5.15 -3.54 -0.35
CA PHE A 105 5.31 -4.59 -1.34
C PHE A 105 5.53 -5.90 -0.56
N ASP A 106 4.45 -6.48 -0.06
CA ASP A 106 4.45 -7.80 0.54
C ASP A 106 4.74 -8.84 -0.55
N TYR A 107 6.02 -9.18 -0.71
CA TYR A 107 6.44 -10.28 -1.55
C TYR A 107 6.00 -11.56 -0.85
N SER A 108 4.84 -12.09 -1.25
CA SER A 108 4.36 -13.39 -0.80
C SER A 108 5.49 -14.41 -0.93
N GLN A 109 6.00 -14.88 0.19
CA GLN A 109 7.00 -15.94 0.23
C GLN A 109 6.44 -17.11 -0.56
N VAL A 110 7.10 -17.48 -1.66
CA VAL A 110 6.74 -18.66 -2.43
C VAL A 110 6.95 -19.85 -1.50
N ARG A 111 5.88 -20.39 -0.93
CA ARG A 111 5.96 -21.62 -0.14
C ARG A 111 6.48 -22.73 -1.06
N PRO A 112 7.57 -23.43 -0.69
CA PRO A 112 7.91 -24.66 -1.37
C PRO A 112 6.76 -25.65 -1.16
N LEU A 113 6.37 -26.36 -2.23
CA LEU A 113 5.53 -27.56 -2.14
C LEU A 113 6.34 -28.70 -1.53
#